data_AF-A0A6A7K7A9-F1
#
_entry.id   AF-A0A6A7K7A9-F1
#
_cell.length_a   1.000
_cell.length_b   1.000
_cell.length_c   1.000
_cell.angle_alpha   90.00
_cell.angle_beta   90.00
_cell.angle_gamma   90.00
#
_symmetry.space_group_name_H-M   'P 1'
#
loop_
_entity.id
_entity.type
_entity.pdbx_description
1 polymer ?
#
loop_
_entity_poly.entity_id
_entity_poly.type
_entity_poly.pdbx_seq_one_letter_code
_entity_poly.pdbx_strand_id
1 'polypeptide(L)'
;MKNCELQEYKECNECGACELCDTDKEKICDNCCNCIEIDSDYKVIEIEDIQDGVDHDFSEEEEDMFLDWVSQKIDRDIIETED
;
A
#
# COMPACT_ATOMS: atom_id res chain seq x y z
N MET A 1 18.15 15.08 22.27
CA MET A 1 18.26 15.77 20.98
C MET A 1 17.20 15.21 20.06
N LYS A 2 16.51 16.06 19.29
CA LYS A 2 15.51 15.63 18.30
C LYS A 2 16.13 15.75 16.91
N ASN A 3 15.86 14.77 16.04
CA ASN A 3 16.25 14.84 14.64
C ASN A 3 15.25 15.70 13.85
N CYS A 4 15.68 16.21 12.70
CA CYS A 4 14.85 16.96 11.78
C CYS A 4 13.87 16.04 11.05
N GLU A 5 12.59 16.40 11.03
CA GLU A 5 11.54 15.60 10.36
C GLU A 5 11.71 15.55 8.84
N LEU A 6 12.32 16.58 8.24
CA LEU A 6 12.58 16.65 6.80
C LEU A 6 13.94 16.05 6.41
N GLN A 7 14.87 15.87 7.35
CA GLN A 7 16.25 15.46 7.07
C GLN A 7 16.77 14.47 8.13
N GLU A 8 16.73 13.19 7.79
CA GLU A 8 16.98 12.06 8.70
C GLU A 8 18.31 12.15 9.49
N TYR A 9 19.38 12.63 8.84
CA TYR A 9 20.72 12.71 9.44
C TYR A 9 21.06 14.09 10.01
N LYS A 10 20.07 14.96 10.19
CA LYS A 10 20.28 16.32 10.69
C LYS A 10 19.60 16.51 12.04
N GLU A 11 20.34 17.09 12.98
CA GLU A 11 19.76 17.53 14.25
C GLU A 11 18.84 18.74 14.04
N CYS A 12 17.69 18.75 14.74
CA CYS A 12 16.74 19.84 14.63
C CYS A 12 17.35 21.14 15.20
N ASN A 13 17.31 22.20 14.39
CA ASN A 13 17.76 23.54 14.73
C ASN A 13 16.60 24.56 14.83
N GLU A 14 15.37 24.07 14.99
CA GLU A 14 14.15 24.88 15.14
C GLU A 14 13.92 25.90 14.00
N CYS A 15 14.29 25.54 12.76
CA CYS A 15 14.14 26.43 11.61
C CYS A 15 12.69 26.68 11.14
N GLY A 16 11.70 25.93 11.63
CA GLY A 16 10.29 26.06 11.25
C GLY A 16 9.94 25.59 9.83
N ALA A 17 10.89 25.07 9.05
CA ALA A 17 10.65 24.67 7.67
C ALA A 17 9.61 23.54 7.53
N CYS A 18 9.53 22.64 8.50
CA CYS A 18 8.53 21.56 8.54
C CYS A 18 7.10 22.05 8.84
N GLU A 19 6.93 23.31 9.22
CA GLU A 19 5.62 23.92 9.46
C GLU A 19 5.02 24.56 8.21
N LEU A 20 5.75 24.64 7.10
CA LEU A 20 5.29 25.27 5.86
C LEU A 20 4.67 24.25 4.91
N CYS A 21 3.73 24.70 4.09
CA CYS A 21 3.09 23.86 3.10
C CYS A 21 4.04 23.59 1.91
N ASP A 22 4.11 22.33 1.48
CA ASP A 22 4.99 21.94 0.36
C ASP A 22 4.58 22.59 -0.98
N THR A 23 3.29 22.89 -1.15
CA THR A 23 2.76 23.54 -2.36
C THR A 23 2.75 25.06 -2.28
N ASP A 24 2.78 25.64 -1.08
CA ASP A 24 2.80 27.09 -0.87
C ASP A 24 3.70 27.48 0.32
N LYS A 25 4.86 28.05 0.00
CA LYS A 25 5.88 28.42 0.98
C LYS A 25 5.49 29.61 1.88
N GLU A 26 4.41 30.33 1.56
CA GLU A 26 3.88 31.40 2.42
C GLU A 26 2.80 30.89 3.38
N LYS A 27 2.31 29.66 3.19
CA LYS A 27 1.25 29.04 3.99
C LYS A 27 1.83 28.15 5.09
N ILE A 28 1.37 28.34 6.34
CA ILE A 28 1.57 27.36 7.43
C ILE A 28 0.72 26.12 7.13
N CYS A 29 1.32 24.94 7.20
CA CYS A 29 0.65 23.68 6.99
C CYS A 29 -0.50 23.50 8.01
N ASP A 30 -1.70 23.33 7.48
CA ASP A 30 -2.94 23.08 8.21
C ASP A 30 -3.40 21.62 8.07
N ASN A 31 -2.51 20.74 7.60
CA ASN A 31 -2.79 19.33 7.30
C ASN A 31 -3.96 19.12 6.33
N CYS A 32 -4.18 20.02 5.37
CA CYS A 32 -5.22 19.85 4.33
C CYS A 32 -4.93 18.72 3.33
N CYS A 33 -3.71 18.17 3.31
CA CYS A 33 -3.27 17.08 2.43
C CYS A 33 -3.29 17.35 0.91
N ASN A 34 -3.54 18.58 0.46
CA ASN A 34 -3.54 18.93 -0.97
C ASN A 34 -2.17 18.76 -1.66
N CYS A 35 -1.06 18.74 -0.90
CA CYS A 35 0.28 18.49 -1.43
C CYS A 35 0.56 17.01 -1.73
N ILE A 36 -0.30 16.12 -1.24
CA ILE A 36 -0.24 14.70 -1.50
C ILE A 36 -1.25 14.49 -2.64
N GLU A 37 -0.82 14.17 -3.85
CA GLU A 37 -1.77 13.85 -4.93
C GLU A 37 -2.60 12.63 -4.51
N ILE A 38 -3.92 12.84 -4.36
CA ILE A 38 -4.91 11.83 -3.99
C ILE A 38 -5.81 11.62 -5.22
N ASP A 39 -5.27 11.06 -6.30
CA ASP A 39 -6.10 10.61 -7.44
C ASP A 39 -6.87 9.31 -7.10
N SER A 40 -6.86 8.88 -5.84
CA SER A 40 -7.60 7.73 -5.32
C SER A 40 -7.92 7.93 -3.83
N ASP A 41 -9.18 7.71 -3.43
CA ASP A 41 -9.65 7.79 -2.03
C ASP A 41 -8.81 6.94 -1.06
N TYR A 42 -8.08 5.95 -1.58
CA TYR A 42 -7.21 5.06 -0.82
C TYR A 42 -5.88 4.85 -1.54
N LYS A 43 -4.79 4.78 -0.77
CA LYS A 43 -3.52 4.24 -1.28
C LYS A 43 -3.61 2.71 -1.25
N VAL A 44 -3.42 2.07 -2.41
CA VAL A 44 -3.35 0.62 -2.52
C VAL A 44 -1.90 0.19 -2.33
N ILE A 45 -1.66 -0.74 -1.41
CA ILE A 45 -0.41 -1.49 -1.34
C ILE A 45 -0.71 -2.87 -1.91
N GLU A 46 -0.09 -3.20 -3.04
CA GLU A 46 -0.18 -4.53 -3.63
C GLU A 46 0.77 -5.47 -2.88
N ILE A 47 0.27 -6.64 -2.46
CA ILE A 47 1.07 -7.67 -1.82
C ILE A 47 1.46 -8.66 -2.92
N GLU A 48 2.74 -8.67 -3.29
CA GLU A 48 3.26 -9.62 -4.30
C GLU A 48 3.34 -11.04 -3.74
N ASP A 49 3.75 -11.20 -2.48
CA ASP A 49 3.98 -12.50 -1.83
C ASP A 49 3.88 -12.38 -0.30
N ILE A 50 3.54 -13.49 0.38
CA ILE A 50 3.50 -13.60 1.84
C ILE A 50 4.49 -14.68 2.28
N GLN A 51 5.59 -14.26 2.92
CA GLN A 51 6.58 -15.20 3.47
C GLN A 51 6.47 -15.26 4.99
N ASP A 52 6.09 -16.42 5.52
CA ASP A 52 6.06 -16.69 6.96
C ASP A 52 7.30 -17.47 7.45
N GLY A 53 8.28 -17.68 6.56
CA GLY A 53 9.51 -18.41 6.83
C GLY A 53 9.35 -19.93 6.85
N VAL A 54 8.18 -20.44 6.46
CA VAL A 54 7.93 -21.85 6.20
C VAL A 54 7.83 -22.05 4.70
N ASP A 55 8.48 -23.09 4.19
CA ASP A 55 8.29 -23.51 2.81
C ASP A 55 6.88 -24.11 2.69
N HIS A 56 5.94 -23.34 2.13
CA HIS A 56 4.61 -23.82 1.76
C HIS A 56 4.60 -24.31 0.31
N ASP A 57 5.63 -25.04 -0.08
CA ASP A 57 5.59 -25.79 -1.33
C ASP A 57 4.40 -26.76 -1.22
N PHE A 58 3.35 -26.50 -2.01
CA PHE A 58 2.22 -27.41 -2.13
C PHE A 58 2.76 -28.74 -2.65
N SER A 59 2.33 -29.84 -2.03
CA SER A 59 2.53 -31.14 -2.67
C SER A 59 1.77 -31.21 -4.00
N GLU A 60 2.22 -32.06 -4.93
CA GLU A 60 1.53 -32.26 -6.22
C GLU A 60 0.04 -32.60 -6.01
N GLU A 61 -0.29 -33.34 -4.95
CA GLU A 61 -1.67 -33.68 -4.58
C GLU A 61 -2.48 -32.45 -4.13
N GLU A 62 -1.86 -31.52 -3.40
CA GLU A 62 -2.52 -30.28 -2.95
C GLU A 62 -2.70 -29.27 -4.09
N GLU A 63 -1.75 -29.21 -5.03
CA GLU A 63 -1.85 -28.40 -6.24
C GLU A 63 -2.99 -28.88 -7.14
N ASP A 64 -3.12 -30.20 -7.35
CA ASP A 64 -4.22 -30.81 -8.09
C ASP A 64 -5.59 -30.49 -7.47
N MET A 65 -5.69 -30.56 -6.13
CA MET A 65 -6.90 -30.20 -5.40
C MET A 65 -7.27 -28.72 -5.56
N PHE A 66 -6.27 -27.83 -5.55
CA PHE A 66 -6.49 -26.40 -5.76
C PHE A 66 -6.95 -26.11 -7.20
N LEU A 67 -6.33 -26.73 -8.20
CA LEU A 67 -6.69 -26.57 -9.62
C LEU A 67 -8.11 -27.08 -9.93
N ASP A 68 -8.53 -28.18 -9.31
CA ASP A 68 -9.91 -28.67 -9.41
C ASP A 68 -10.90 -27.66 -8.80
N TRP A 69 -10.59 -27.14 -7.60
CA TRP A 69 -11.42 -26.11 -6.96
C TRP A 69 -11.51 -24.81 -7.78
N VAL A 70 -10.38 -24.34 -8.34
CA VAL A 70 -10.33 -23.13 -9.19
C VAL A 70 -11.17 -23.34 -10.45
N SER A 71 -11.08 -24.50 -11.10
CA SER A 71 -11.84 -24.82 -12.31
C SER A 71 -13.36 -24.79 -12.04
N GLN A 72 -13.79 -25.39 -10.93
CA GLN A 72 -15.21 -25.38 -10.52
C GLN A 72 -15.72 -23.97 -10.18
N LYS A 73 -14.85 -23.09 -9.69
CA LYS A 73 -15.18 -21.69 -9.37
C LYS A 73 -15.28 -20.82 -10.61
N ILE A 74 -14.35 -20.96 -11.55
CA ILE A 74 -14.36 -20.21 -12.81
C ILE A 74 -15.61 -20.59 -13.65
N ASP A 75 -15.97 -21.88 -13.70
CA ASP A 75 -17.17 -22.32 -14.41
C ASP A 75 -18.46 -21.74 -13.82
N ARG A 76 -18.53 -21.58 -12.49
CA ARG A 76 -19.69 -20.98 -11.83
C ARG A 76 -19.82 -19.48 -12.11
N ASP A 77 -18.70 -18.77 -12.11
CA ASP A 77 -18.70 -17.31 -12.34
C ASP A 77 -19.01 -16.97 -13.82
N ILE A 78 -18.78 -17.89 -14.78
CA ILE A 78 -19.23 -17.74 -16.18
C ILE A 78 -20.76 -17.86 -16.29
N ILE A 79 -21.38 -18.76 -15.53
CA ILE A 79 -22.84 -18.99 -15.56
C ILE A 79 -23.63 -17.81 -14.94
N GLU A 80 -23.06 -17.10 -13.96
CA GLU A 80 -23.73 -15.97 -13.28
C GLU A 80 -23.66 -14.63 -14.06
N THR A 81 -23.05 -14.59 -15.25
CA THR A 81 -22.94 -13.37 -16.08
C THR A 81 -23.88 -13.32 -17.29
N GLU A 82 -24.73 -14.33 -17.49
CA GLU A 82 -25.71 -14.40 -18.58
C GLU A 82 -27.16 -14.00 -18.19
N ASP A 83 -27.33 -13.01 -17.30
CA ASP A 83 -28.64 -12.33 -17.06
C ASP A 83 -28.56 -10.80 -17.21
#